data_AF-A0A6E8W4T9-F1
#
_entry.id   AF-A0A6E8W4T9-F1
#
_cell.length_a   1.000
_cell.length_b   1.000
_cell.length_c   1.000
_cell.angle_alpha   90.00
_cell.angle_beta   90.00
_cell.angle_gamma   90.00
#
_symmetry.space_group_name_H-M   'P 1'
#
loop_
_entity.id
_entity.type
_entity.pdbx_description
1 polymer ?
#
loop_
_entity_poly.entity_id
_entity_poly.type
_entity_poly.pdbx_seq_one_letter_code
_entity_poly.pdbx_strand_id
1 'polypeptide(L)'
;MNLLMKLTFLASVWLSSTFVYVKANSLEYDGWLNIALFHALDIDDPSKFTLRGNVTVTNRNTGLVSVAQEPLSLQDRNKLKRLAQENRLYRLEAHVTDSEGVTKFLTSSKACALAKSQLTDVLWVSLDHTGTVTAVTQSVNNGNLNECADLSNSDVDVLDEFNTDVYVKHTEPAPIPDTASFIQKMEREREARERGETKDNRSFFAKYWMYLVPVVILLLISATNPEAGQQR
;
A
#
# COMPACT_ATOMS: atom_id res chain seq x y z
N MET A 1 48.34 10.16 35.24
CA MET A 1 47.76 9.95 33.89
C MET A 1 47.96 11.23 33.10
N ASN A 2 48.90 11.20 32.16
CA ASN A 2 49.51 12.41 31.58
C ASN A 2 48.52 13.21 30.74
N LEU A 3 48.65 14.54 30.76
CA LEU A 3 47.82 15.49 29.99
C LEU A 3 47.73 15.11 28.50
N LEU A 4 48.83 14.58 27.95
CA LEU A 4 48.92 14.08 26.58
C LEU A 4 47.91 12.95 26.28
N MET A 5 47.68 12.05 27.24
CA MET A 5 46.77 10.90 27.13
C MET A 5 45.30 11.32 27.19
N LYS A 6 44.99 12.44 27.87
CA LYS A 6 43.65 13.04 27.86
C LYS A 6 43.35 13.73 26.53
N LEU A 7 44.33 14.44 25.95
CA LEU A 7 44.18 15.09 24.64
C LEU A 7 44.00 14.07 23.51
N THR A 8 44.74 12.97 23.51
CA THR A 8 44.61 11.93 22.47
C THR A 8 43.25 11.23 22.54
N PHE A 9 42.72 11.00 23.74
CA PHE A 9 41.39 10.41 23.94
C PHE A 9 40.26 11.36 23.55
N LEU A 10 40.38 12.65 23.87
CA LEU A 10 39.42 13.67 23.41
C LEU A 10 39.43 13.80 21.89
N ALA A 11 40.62 13.79 21.27
CA ALA A 11 40.76 13.85 19.82
C ALA A 11 40.16 12.61 19.13
N SER A 12 40.35 11.40 19.67
CA SER A 12 39.77 10.18 19.09
C SER A 12 38.25 10.11 19.25
N VAL A 13 37.69 10.61 20.36
CA VAL A 13 36.24 10.73 20.56
C VAL A 13 35.64 11.77 19.61
N TRP A 14 36.34 12.90 19.38
CA TRP A 14 35.92 13.89 18.39
C TRP A 14 35.97 13.34 16.97
N LEU A 15 37.05 12.64 16.60
CA LEU A 15 37.23 12.06 15.27
C LEU A 15 36.19 10.97 14.98
N SER A 16 35.84 10.16 15.98
CA SER A 16 34.82 9.11 15.84
C SER A 16 33.41 9.70 15.76
N SER A 17 33.11 10.75 16.54
CA SER A 17 31.84 11.46 16.48
C SER A 17 31.62 12.15 15.13
N THR A 18 32.66 12.79 14.56
CA THR A 18 32.58 13.38 13.22
C THR A 18 32.43 12.33 12.12
N PHE A 19 33.11 11.18 12.24
CA PHE A 19 32.95 10.08 11.28
C PHE A 19 31.53 9.48 11.28
N VAL A 20 30.89 9.41 12.45
CA VAL A 20 29.48 8.97 12.58
C VAL A 20 28.51 10.02 12.02
N TYR A 21 28.77 11.32 12.24
CA TYR A 21 27.91 12.39 11.73
C TYR A 21 27.96 12.52 10.20
N VAL A 22 29.11 12.27 9.58
CA VAL A 22 29.27 12.32 8.12
C VAL A 22 28.51 11.19 7.42
N LYS A 23 28.32 10.04 8.08
CA LYS A 23 27.52 8.92 7.54
C LYS A 23 26.00 9.15 7.62
N ALA A 24 25.53 10.13 8.40
CA ALA A 24 24.10 10.34 8.67
C ALA A 24 23.44 11.40 7.76
N ASN A 25 24.20 12.04 6.87
CA ASN A 25 23.65 12.96 5.86
C ASN A 25 23.67 12.30 4.48
N SER A 26 22.91 11.21 4.32
CA SER A 26 22.42 10.86 2.98
C SER A 26 21.45 11.97 2.58
N LEU A 27 21.95 12.91 1.78
CA LEU A 27 21.16 14.00 1.22
C LEU A 27 19.92 13.40 0.56
N GLU A 28 18.73 13.81 1.00
CA GLU A 28 17.48 13.60 0.27
C GLU A 28 17.66 14.20 -1.13
N TYR A 29 17.96 13.35 -2.12
CA TYR A 29 18.33 13.82 -3.45
C TYR A 29 17.07 14.09 -4.24
N ASP A 30 16.71 15.37 -4.29
CA ASP A 30 15.63 15.96 -5.07
C ASP A 30 15.98 15.99 -6.58
N GLY A 31 16.43 14.84 -7.09
CA GLY A 31 17.12 14.74 -8.36
C GLY A 31 16.46 13.86 -9.39
N TRP A 32 16.99 13.98 -10.60
CA TRP A 32 16.69 13.10 -11.73
C TRP A 32 17.18 11.67 -11.46
N LEU A 33 16.42 10.69 -11.93
CA LEU A 33 16.72 9.25 -11.79
C LEU A 33 16.81 8.65 -13.18
N ASN A 34 17.89 7.91 -13.45
CA ASN A 34 18.10 7.23 -14.72
C ASN A 34 17.94 5.71 -14.54
N ILE A 35 17.10 5.12 -15.37
CA ILE A 35 16.78 3.69 -15.36
C ILE A 35 17.04 3.13 -16.76
N ALA A 36 18.17 2.45 -16.94
CA ALA A 36 18.45 1.74 -18.18
C ALA A 36 17.70 0.40 -18.18
N LEU A 37 16.91 0.17 -19.22
CA LEU A 37 16.12 -1.03 -19.41
C LEU A 37 16.87 -2.00 -20.32
N PHE A 38 17.02 -3.23 -19.85
CA PHE A 38 17.54 -4.34 -20.62
C PHE A 38 16.53 -5.46 -20.68
N HIS A 39 16.51 -6.23 -21.75
CA HIS A 39 15.61 -7.37 -21.91
C HIS A 39 16.33 -8.63 -22.35
N ALA A 40 15.78 -9.79 -22.01
CA ALA A 40 16.25 -11.07 -22.52
C ALA A 40 15.20 -11.64 -23.47
N LEU A 41 15.58 -11.71 -24.75
CA LEU A 41 14.76 -12.27 -25.83
C LEU A 41 15.25 -13.65 -26.28
N ASP A 42 16.48 -14.02 -25.93
CA ASP A 42 17.08 -15.27 -26.38
C ASP A 42 16.54 -16.45 -25.56
N ILE A 43 16.06 -17.46 -26.26
CA ILE A 43 15.55 -18.68 -25.62
C ILE A 43 16.68 -19.63 -25.22
N ASP A 44 17.76 -19.63 -26.00
CA ASP A 44 18.90 -20.53 -25.81
C ASP A 44 19.83 -19.97 -24.73
N ASP A 45 19.89 -18.64 -24.59
CA ASP A 45 20.62 -17.94 -23.52
C ASP A 45 19.70 -16.96 -22.76
N PRO A 46 18.91 -17.43 -21.79
CA PRO A 46 17.98 -16.60 -21.02
C PRO A 46 18.68 -15.62 -20.07
N SER A 47 20.02 -15.67 -19.96
CA SER A 47 20.84 -14.77 -19.15
C SER A 47 21.41 -13.60 -19.94
N LYS A 48 21.26 -13.62 -21.27
CA LYS A 48 21.74 -12.57 -22.15
C LYS A 48 20.74 -11.42 -22.21
N PHE A 49 21.10 -10.33 -21.56
CA PHE A 49 20.34 -9.08 -21.56
C PHE A 49 20.90 -8.10 -22.61
N THR A 50 20.04 -7.60 -23.47
CA THR A 50 20.34 -6.56 -24.47
C THR A 50 19.63 -5.25 -24.11
N LEU A 51 20.18 -4.12 -24.55
CA LEU A 51 19.60 -2.80 -24.26
C LEU A 51 18.23 -2.68 -24.95
N ARG A 52 17.22 -2.24 -24.20
CA ARG A 52 15.87 -1.92 -24.70
C ARG A 52 15.68 -0.41 -24.82
N GLY A 53 16.22 0.34 -23.87
CA GLY A 53 16.05 1.79 -23.80
C GLY A 53 16.42 2.37 -22.45
N ASN A 54 16.11 3.65 -22.26
CA ASN A 54 16.36 4.39 -21.05
C ASN A 54 15.10 5.15 -20.61
N VAL A 55 14.83 5.14 -19.31
CA VAL A 55 13.76 5.88 -18.67
C VAL A 55 14.40 6.90 -17.73
N THR A 56 14.12 8.17 -17.97
CA THR A 56 14.60 9.27 -17.12
C THR A 56 13.43 9.88 -16.37
N VAL A 57 13.42 9.74 -15.06
CA VAL A 57 12.49 10.47 -14.19
C VAL A 57 13.14 11.81 -13.88
N THR A 58 12.59 12.90 -14.39
CA THR A 58 13.20 14.23 -14.26
C THR A 58 13.05 14.79 -12.86
N ASN A 59 11.92 14.51 -12.22
CA ASN A 59 11.65 14.90 -10.84
C ASN A 59 10.83 13.82 -10.15
N ARG A 60 11.40 13.29 -9.07
CA ARG A 60 10.86 12.14 -8.34
C ARG A 60 9.59 12.46 -7.57
N ASN A 61 9.41 13.71 -7.13
CA ASN A 61 8.19 14.14 -6.43
C ASN A 61 7.01 14.30 -7.39
N THR A 62 7.25 14.92 -8.54
CA THR A 62 6.20 15.13 -9.55
C THR A 62 5.89 13.86 -10.36
N GLY A 63 6.81 12.89 -10.39
CA GLY A 63 6.68 11.69 -11.22
C GLY A 63 6.74 11.97 -12.72
N LEU A 64 7.32 13.10 -13.14
CA LEU A 64 7.52 13.40 -14.57
C LEU A 64 8.58 12.46 -15.15
N VAL A 65 8.22 11.75 -16.21
CA VAL A 65 9.07 10.74 -16.86
C VAL A 65 9.22 11.02 -18.35
N SER A 66 10.43 10.78 -18.86
CA SER A 66 10.75 10.72 -20.28
C SER A 66 11.26 9.32 -20.62
N VAL A 67 10.72 8.71 -21.67
CA VAL A 67 11.06 7.35 -22.11
C VAL A 67 11.72 7.45 -23.49
N ALA A 68 12.89 6.83 -23.62
CA ALA A 68 13.60 6.70 -24.89
C ALA A 68 13.90 5.22 -25.13
N GLN A 69 13.27 4.61 -26.13
CA GLN A 69 13.41 3.19 -26.44
C GLN A 69 13.88 2.99 -27.87
N GLU A 70 14.65 1.91 -28.08
CA GLU A 70 15.09 1.51 -29.41
C GLU A 70 14.02 0.62 -30.06
N PRO A 71 13.77 0.77 -31.37
CA PRO A 71 12.88 -0.13 -32.09
C PRO A 71 13.47 -1.54 -32.12
N LEU A 72 12.61 -2.56 -32.20
CA LEU A 72 13.03 -3.94 -32.30
C LEU A 72 13.66 -4.22 -33.66
N SER A 73 14.87 -4.80 -33.63
CA SER A 73 15.46 -5.36 -34.84
C SER A 73 14.61 -6.53 -35.36
N LEU A 74 14.71 -6.81 -36.66
CA LEU A 74 14.05 -8.00 -37.26
C LEU A 74 14.48 -9.30 -36.56
N GLN A 75 15.72 -9.38 -36.07
CA GLN A 75 16.20 -10.53 -35.33
C GLN A 75 15.50 -10.65 -33.97
N ASP A 76 15.38 -9.54 -33.25
CA ASP A 76 14.76 -9.49 -31.92
C ASP A 76 13.25 -9.74 -32.00
N ARG A 77 12.58 -9.23 -33.05
CA ARG A 77 11.18 -9.54 -33.35
C ARG A 77 10.96 -11.04 -33.52
N ASN A 78 11.83 -11.71 -34.27
CA ASN A 78 11.78 -13.17 -34.46
C ASN A 78 12.07 -13.95 -33.17
N LYS A 79 12.97 -13.45 -32.31
CA LYS A 79 13.22 -14.05 -30.99
C LYS A 79 12.01 -13.92 -30.07
N LEU A 80 11.41 -12.73 -29.99
CA LEU A 80 10.18 -12.49 -29.25
C LEU A 80 9.02 -13.35 -29.75
N LYS A 81 8.90 -13.53 -31.07
CA LYS A 81 7.94 -14.43 -31.71
C LYS A 81 8.08 -15.87 -31.21
N ARG A 82 9.31 -16.39 -31.20
CA ARG A 82 9.59 -17.75 -30.69
C ARG A 82 9.27 -17.88 -29.21
N LEU A 83 9.66 -16.90 -28.38
CA LEU A 83 9.31 -16.88 -26.96
C LEU A 83 7.78 -16.91 -26.74
N ALA A 84 7.04 -16.16 -27.54
CA ALA A 84 5.59 -16.10 -27.44
C ALA A 84 4.92 -17.41 -27.87
N GLN A 85 5.38 -18.03 -28.97
CA GLN A 85 4.88 -19.33 -29.47
C GLN A 85 5.14 -20.47 -28.48
N GLU A 86 6.27 -20.46 -27.79
CA GLU A 86 6.62 -21.44 -26.77
C GLU A 86 6.06 -21.11 -25.37
N ASN A 87 5.20 -20.09 -25.25
CA ASN A 87 4.61 -19.64 -23.97
C ASN A 87 5.67 -19.39 -22.88
N ARG A 88 6.81 -18.81 -23.27
CA ARG A 88 7.92 -18.45 -22.38
C ARG A 88 7.72 -17.06 -21.77
N LEU A 89 8.55 -16.75 -20.78
CA LEU A 89 8.56 -15.45 -20.12
C LEU A 89 9.50 -14.49 -20.86
N TYR A 90 9.00 -13.28 -21.10
CA TYR A 90 9.83 -12.12 -21.38
C TYR A 90 10.42 -11.62 -20.05
N ARG A 91 11.74 -11.41 -20.01
CA ARG A 91 12.44 -10.93 -18.81
C ARG A 91 13.00 -9.54 -19.08
N LEU A 92 12.79 -8.65 -18.12
CA LEU A 92 13.26 -7.27 -18.15
C LEU A 92 14.12 -7.02 -16.92
N GLU A 93 15.31 -6.49 -17.12
CA GLU A 93 16.22 -6.04 -16.08
C GLU A 93 16.28 -4.51 -16.13
N ALA A 94 15.98 -3.84 -15.02
CA ALA A 94 16.09 -2.40 -14.88
C ALA A 94 17.33 -2.08 -14.05
N HIS A 95 18.26 -1.33 -14.64
CA HIS A 95 19.48 -0.85 -14.00
C HIS A 95 19.24 0.58 -13.57
N VAL A 96 19.01 0.76 -12.28
CA VAL A 96 18.79 2.07 -11.67
C VAL A 96 20.14 2.61 -11.23
N THR A 97 20.52 3.77 -11.77
CA THR A 97 21.75 4.45 -11.37
C THR A 97 21.44 5.43 -10.25
N ASP A 98 22.05 5.21 -9.09
CA ASP A 98 21.99 6.09 -7.93
C ASP A 98 23.41 6.50 -7.51
N SER A 99 23.50 7.40 -6.54
CA SER A 99 24.73 7.89 -5.92
C SER A 99 25.60 6.79 -5.31
N GLU A 100 24.99 5.70 -4.82
CA GLU A 100 25.69 4.54 -4.26
C GLU A 100 26.17 3.54 -5.31
N GLY A 101 25.70 3.66 -6.56
CA GLY A 101 26.04 2.77 -7.66
C GLY A 101 24.82 2.33 -8.48
N VAL A 102 24.97 1.21 -9.19
CA VAL A 102 23.92 0.66 -10.04
C VAL A 102 23.22 -0.49 -9.32
N THR A 103 21.92 -0.31 -9.06
CA THR A 103 21.05 -1.36 -8.52
C THR A 103 20.25 -2.01 -9.65
N LYS A 104 20.05 -3.32 -9.55
CA LYS A 104 19.44 -4.14 -10.61
C LYS A 104 18.13 -4.75 -10.13
N PHE A 105 17.07 -4.54 -10.90
CA PHE A 105 15.75 -5.10 -10.63
C PHE A 105 15.32 -6.00 -11.78
N LEU A 106 14.88 -7.21 -11.46
CA LEU A 106 14.42 -8.18 -12.45
C LEU A 106 12.90 -8.31 -12.37
N THR A 107 12.23 -8.20 -13.52
CA THR A 107 10.79 -8.46 -13.66
C THR A 107 10.57 -9.37 -14.86
N SER A 108 9.45 -10.10 -14.85
CA SER A 108 9.11 -11.03 -15.92
C SER A 108 7.61 -11.04 -16.20
N SER A 109 7.26 -11.12 -17.47
CA SER A 109 5.88 -11.21 -17.96
C SER A 109 5.78 -12.30 -19.04
N LYS A 110 4.57 -12.77 -19.36
CA LYS A 110 4.41 -13.71 -20.48
C LYS A 110 4.79 -13.01 -21.79
N ALA A 111 5.69 -13.59 -22.58
CA ALA A 111 6.10 -13.02 -23.85
C ALA A 111 4.91 -12.88 -24.82
N CYS A 112 3.98 -13.83 -24.80
CA CYS A 112 2.80 -13.75 -25.65
C CYS A 112 1.80 -12.67 -25.20
N ALA A 113 1.73 -12.35 -23.91
CA ALA A 113 0.89 -11.24 -23.43
C ALA A 113 1.45 -9.90 -23.92
N LEU A 114 2.77 -9.72 -23.86
CA LEU A 114 3.45 -8.53 -24.38
C LEU A 114 3.32 -8.40 -25.91
N ALA A 115 3.41 -9.52 -26.63
CA ALA A 115 3.21 -9.52 -28.08
C ALA A 115 1.76 -9.15 -28.46
N LYS A 116 0.76 -9.70 -27.76
CA LYS A 116 -0.66 -9.40 -28.01
C LYS A 116 -1.05 -7.98 -27.61
N SER A 117 -0.39 -7.40 -26.60
CA SER A 117 -0.56 -5.99 -26.25
C SER A 117 0.16 -5.03 -27.20
N GLN A 118 0.67 -5.52 -28.34
CA GLN A 118 1.42 -4.72 -29.32
C GLN A 118 2.59 -3.99 -28.66
N LEU A 119 3.36 -4.68 -27.81
CA LEU A 119 4.46 -4.12 -27.03
C LEU A 119 4.07 -2.98 -26.08
N THR A 120 2.78 -2.84 -25.77
CA THR A 120 2.29 -1.90 -24.78
C THR A 120 2.45 -2.50 -23.39
N ASP A 121 3.22 -1.84 -22.54
CA ASP A 121 3.47 -2.24 -21.16
C ASP A 121 3.49 -1.04 -20.22
N VAL A 122 3.29 -1.32 -18.94
CA VAL A 122 3.31 -0.31 -17.88
C VAL A 122 4.38 -0.68 -16.87
N LEU A 123 5.33 0.23 -16.66
CA LEU A 123 6.42 0.10 -15.71
C LEU A 123 6.11 0.88 -14.44
N TRP A 124 6.10 0.19 -13.30
CA TRP A 124 5.91 0.79 -11.99
C TRP A 124 7.25 0.89 -11.27
N VAL A 125 7.68 2.11 -10.99
CA VAL A 125 8.88 2.43 -10.21
C VAL A 125 8.43 2.79 -8.79
N SER A 126 8.71 1.91 -7.84
CA SER A 126 8.34 2.12 -6.44
C SER A 126 9.49 2.77 -5.66
N LEU A 127 9.18 3.86 -4.98
CA LEU A 127 10.10 4.62 -4.16
C LEU A 127 9.78 4.44 -2.68
N ASP A 128 10.81 4.32 -1.84
CA ASP A 128 10.66 4.43 -0.40
C ASP A 128 10.42 5.89 0.06
N HIS A 129 10.27 6.07 1.37
CA HIS A 129 10.10 7.38 2.00
C HIS A 129 11.30 8.32 1.83
N THR A 130 12.51 7.81 1.57
CA THR A 130 13.72 8.61 1.32
C THR A 130 13.84 9.03 -0.14
N GLY A 131 12.97 8.51 -1.00
CA GLY A 131 13.24 8.48 -2.42
C GLY A 131 14.45 7.60 -2.68
N THR A 132 14.35 6.30 -2.50
CA THR A 132 15.26 5.30 -3.06
C THR A 132 14.41 4.30 -3.81
N VAL A 133 14.85 3.84 -4.98
CA VAL A 133 14.07 2.85 -5.74
C VAL A 133 14.12 1.50 -5.02
N THR A 134 12.96 1.00 -4.62
CA THR A 134 12.84 -0.29 -3.93
C THR A 134 12.39 -1.41 -4.85
N ALA A 135 11.66 -1.09 -5.90
CA ALA A 135 11.22 -2.05 -6.90
C ALA A 135 10.95 -1.39 -8.25
N VAL A 136 11.23 -2.12 -9.32
CA VAL A 136 10.78 -1.81 -10.66
C VAL A 136 10.01 -3.03 -11.18
N THR A 137 8.73 -2.86 -11.47
CA THR A 137 7.85 -3.97 -11.90
C THR A 137 7.22 -3.65 -13.24
N GLN A 138 7.19 -4.64 -14.13
CA GLN A 138 6.54 -4.53 -15.43
C GLN A 138 5.19 -5.21 -15.35
N SER A 139 4.16 -4.52 -15.85
CA SER A 139 2.82 -5.07 -16.03
C SER A 139 2.42 -4.95 -17.50
N VAL A 140 1.75 -5.96 -18.00
CA VAL A 140 1.22 -6.02 -19.37
C VAL A 140 -0.26 -6.36 -19.28
N ASN A 141 -1.06 -5.75 -20.15
CA ASN A 141 -2.48 -6.10 -20.21
C ASN A 141 -2.62 -7.53 -20.75
N ASN A 142 -2.98 -8.46 -19.88
CA ASN A 142 -2.99 -9.88 -20.19
C ASN A 142 -4.36 -10.38 -20.67
N GLY A 143 -5.41 -9.56 -20.69
CA GLY A 143 -6.76 -9.98 -21.12
C GLY A 143 -7.17 -11.38 -20.62
N ASN A 144 -7.87 -12.14 -21.45
CA ASN A 144 -8.31 -13.52 -21.16
C ASN A 144 -7.41 -14.57 -21.85
N LEU A 145 -6.09 -14.33 -21.87
CA LEU A 145 -5.14 -14.98 -22.78
C LEU A 145 -4.27 -16.03 -22.09
N ASN A 146 -4.93 -17.02 -21.49
CA ASN A 146 -4.22 -18.17 -20.92
C ASN A 146 -3.56 -19.05 -22.00
N GLU A 147 -4.00 -18.92 -23.25
CA GLU A 147 -3.44 -19.65 -24.39
C GLU A 147 -2.85 -18.67 -25.42
N CYS A 148 -1.54 -18.82 -25.66
CA CYS A 148 -0.84 -18.11 -26.73
C CYS A 148 -1.21 -18.67 -28.13
N ALA A 149 -2.21 -19.56 -28.22
CA ALA A 149 -2.64 -20.24 -29.44
C ALA A 149 -3.18 -19.28 -30.52
N ASP A 150 -3.87 -18.22 -30.11
CA ASP A 150 -4.45 -17.25 -31.05
C ASP A 150 -3.45 -16.18 -31.54
N LEU A 151 -2.16 -16.32 -31.24
CA LEU A 151 -1.16 -15.36 -31.73
C LEU A 151 -0.86 -15.65 -33.20
N SER A 152 -1.42 -14.85 -34.11
CA SER A 152 -1.13 -15.02 -35.53
C SER A 152 0.27 -14.50 -35.86
N ASN A 153 0.90 -15.06 -36.88
CA ASN A 153 2.20 -14.57 -37.35
C ASN A 153 2.14 -13.09 -37.78
N SER A 154 1.01 -12.66 -38.36
CA SER A 154 0.78 -11.28 -38.77
C SER A 154 0.75 -10.29 -37.61
N ASP A 155 0.25 -10.69 -36.45
CA ASP A 155 0.21 -9.79 -35.27
C ASP A 155 1.62 -9.48 -34.76
N VAL A 156 2.53 -10.45 -34.88
CA VAL A 156 3.92 -10.31 -34.43
C VAL A 156 4.79 -9.59 -35.47
N ASP A 157 4.47 -9.74 -36.75
CA ASP A 157 5.25 -9.15 -37.83
C ASP A 157 5.10 -7.62 -37.90
N VAL A 158 4.07 -7.04 -37.28
CA VAL A 158 3.85 -5.58 -37.19
C VAL A 158 4.55 -4.94 -35.99
N LEU A 159 5.06 -5.73 -35.04
CA LEU A 159 5.66 -5.23 -33.80
C LEU A 159 6.99 -4.51 -34.05
N ASP A 160 7.03 -3.19 -33.87
CA ASP A 160 8.23 -2.39 -34.16
C ASP A 160 8.76 -1.68 -32.92
N GLU A 161 7.98 -0.75 -32.36
CA GLU A 161 8.38 0.08 -31.24
C GLU A 161 7.68 -0.35 -29.94
N PHE A 162 8.40 -0.23 -28.83
CA PHE A 162 7.80 -0.41 -27.50
C PHE A 162 6.98 0.82 -27.12
N ASN A 163 5.81 0.59 -26.55
CA ASN A 163 4.96 1.64 -26.00
C ASN A 163 4.88 1.48 -24.48
N THR A 164 5.84 2.06 -23.76
CA THR A 164 5.94 1.91 -22.31
C THR A 164 5.44 3.15 -21.57
N ASP A 165 4.38 2.99 -20.80
CA ASP A 165 3.97 3.97 -19.80
C ASP A 165 4.73 3.74 -18.50
N VAL A 166 5.20 4.80 -17.85
CA VAL A 166 5.97 4.70 -16.60
C VAL A 166 5.26 5.48 -15.51
N TYR A 167 4.99 4.82 -14.38
CA TYR A 167 4.43 5.43 -13.19
C TYR A 167 5.40 5.32 -12.03
N VAL A 168 5.63 6.45 -11.37
CA VAL A 168 6.41 6.52 -10.13
C VAL A 168 5.43 6.46 -8.95
N LYS A 169 5.59 5.45 -8.09
CA LYS A 169 4.76 5.23 -6.91
C LYS A 169 5.55 5.51 -5.65
N HIS A 170 5.08 6.45 -4.86
CA HIS A 170 5.66 6.80 -3.55
C HIS A 170 5.10 5.90 -2.45
N THR A 171 5.84 5.83 -1.35
CA THR A 171 5.36 5.20 -0.12
C THR A 171 4.30 6.09 0.51
N GLU A 172 3.06 5.60 0.58
CA GLU A 172 1.96 6.30 1.24
C GLU A 172 1.93 5.95 2.74
N PRO A 173 1.67 6.93 3.63
CA PRO A 173 1.50 6.65 5.04
C PRO A 173 0.24 5.81 5.28
N ALA A 174 0.31 4.91 6.25
CA ALA A 174 -0.83 4.09 6.64
C ALA A 174 -1.99 4.97 7.14
N PRO A 175 -3.25 4.53 6.96
CA PRO A 175 -4.40 5.25 7.49
C PRO A 175 -4.31 5.32 9.01
N ILE A 176 -4.46 6.54 9.55
CA ILE A 176 -4.47 6.79 11.00
C ILE A 176 -5.79 6.25 11.57
N PRO A 177 -5.78 5.51 12.69
CA PRO A 177 -7.00 4.99 13.29
C PRO A 177 -7.95 6.12 13.72
N ASP A 178 -9.25 5.92 13.52
CA ASP A 178 -10.30 6.85 13.95
C ASP A 178 -10.51 6.80 15.47
N THR A 179 -9.65 7.51 16.19
CA THR A 179 -9.76 7.67 17.65
C THR A 179 -10.87 8.63 18.04
N ALA A 180 -11.27 9.56 17.16
CA ALA A 180 -12.28 10.55 17.45
C ALA A 180 -13.67 9.92 17.61
N SER A 181 -14.08 9.04 16.71
CA SER A 181 -15.38 8.34 16.84
C SER A 181 -15.39 7.38 18.02
N PHE A 182 -14.26 6.71 18.30
CA PHE A 182 -14.13 5.87 19.48
C PHE A 182 -14.27 6.67 20.77
N ILE A 183 -13.58 7.81 20.88
CA ILE A 183 -13.69 8.71 22.04
C ILE A 183 -15.11 9.22 22.21
N GLN A 184 -15.76 9.70 21.14
CA GLN A 184 -17.15 10.16 21.20
C GLN A 184 -18.12 9.05 21.62
N LYS A 185 -17.90 7.81 21.15
CA LYS A 185 -18.67 6.65 21.58
C LYS A 185 -18.47 6.38 23.07
N MET A 186 -17.22 6.38 23.52
CA MET A 186 -16.88 6.17 24.93
C MET A 186 -17.44 7.27 25.83
N GLU A 187 -17.39 8.53 25.40
CA GLU A 187 -17.98 9.67 26.10
C GLU A 187 -19.50 9.56 26.15
N ARG A 188 -20.16 9.22 25.03
CA ARG A 188 -21.62 9.00 25.01
C ARG A 188 -22.04 7.85 25.92
N GLU A 189 -21.30 6.75 25.92
CA GLU A 189 -21.55 5.63 26.84
C GLU A 189 -21.31 6.03 28.30
N ARG A 190 -20.26 6.80 28.57
CA ARG A 190 -19.98 7.35 29.90
C ARG A 190 -21.10 8.27 30.37
N GLU A 191 -21.52 9.22 29.53
CA GLU A 191 -22.64 10.10 29.83
C GLU A 191 -23.95 9.32 30.04
N ALA A 192 -24.20 8.26 29.27
CA ALA A 192 -25.37 7.41 29.46
C ALA A 192 -25.33 6.65 30.80
N ARG A 193 -24.15 6.20 31.21
CA ARG A 193 -23.95 5.58 32.54
C ARG A 193 -24.08 6.59 33.67
N GLU A 194 -23.54 7.80 33.51
CA GLU A 194 -23.59 8.89 34.50
C GLU A 194 -25.01 9.46 34.66
N ARG A 195 -25.78 9.58 33.57
CA ARG A 195 -27.17 10.05 33.60
C ARG A 195 -28.13 9.07 34.29
N GLY A 196 -27.73 7.81 34.45
CA GLY A 196 -28.54 6.77 35.07
C GLY A 196 -29.80 6.44 34.26
N GLU A 197 -30.33 5.24 34.44
CA GLU A 197 -31.66 4.89 33.94
C GLU A 197 -32.65 5.80 34.70
N THR A 198 -33.31 6.74 34.02
CA THR A 198 -34.37 7.57 34.60
C THR A 198 -35.62 6.73 34.86
N LYS A 199 -35.47 5.69 35.70
CA LYS A 199 -36.59 5.00 36.31
C LYS A 199 -37.35 6.02 37.13
N ASP A 200 -38.67 6.03 36.96
CA ASP A 200 -39.59 6.92 37.64
C ASP A 200 -39.34 6.90 39.16
N ASN A 201 -38.68 7.94 39.69
CA ASN A 201 -38.29 8.07 41.09
C ASN A 201 -39.46 8.44 42.01
N ARG A 202 -40.71 8.35 41.54
CA ARG A 202 -41.89 8.55 42.39
C ARG A 202 -41.98 7.41 43.41
N SER A 203 -42.00 7.77 44.70
CA SER A 203 -42.16 6.82 45.80
C SER A 203 -43.36 5.90 45.57
N PHE A 204 -43.25 4.63 45.98
CA PHE A 204 -44.31 3.63 45.86
C PHE A 204 -45.68 4.17 46.31
N PHE A 205 -45.72 4.91 47.42
CA PHE A 205 -46.95 5.53 47.92
C PHE A 205 -47.54 6.54 46.95
N ALA A 206 -46.72 7.37 46.30
CA ALA A 206 -47.19 8.35 45.31
C ALA A 206 -47.80 7.67 44.07
N LYS A 207 -47.36 6.45 43.74
CA LYS A 207 -47.88 5.68 42.60
C LYS A 207 -49.16 4.90 42.95
N TYR A 208 -49.28 4.43 44.20
CA TYR A 208 -50.34 3.48 44.57
C TYR A 208 -51.32 3.98 45.63
N TRP A 209 -51.23 5.23 46.11
CA TRP A 209 -52.15 5.76 47.15
C TRP A 209 -53.63 5.63 46.76
N MET A 210 -53.96 5.86 45.48
CA MET A 210 -55.33 5.74 44.97
C MET A 210 -55.89 4.31 45.11
N TYR A 211 -55.03 3.29 45.09
CA TYR A 211 -55.44 1.89 45.25
C TYR A 211 -55.38 1.43 46.71
N LEU A 212 -54.43 1.96 47.49
CA LEU A 212 -54.29 1.68 48.91
C LEU A 212 -55.47 2.22 49.74
N VAL A 213 -55.93 3.44 49.44
CA VAL A 213 -57.01 4.11 50.19
C VAL A 213 -58.33 3.33 50.15
N PRO A 214 -58.87 2.91 48.98
CA PRO A 214 -60.11 2.12 48.92
C PRO A 214 -60.03 0.78 49.65
N VAL A 215 -58.88 0.08 49.56
CA VAL A 215 -58.69 -1.23 50.21
C VAL A 215 -58.71 -1.11 51.73
N VAL A 216 -58.04 -0.09 52.28
CA VAL A 216 -58.04 0.17 53.73
C VAL A 216 -59.43 0.58 54.21
N ILE A 217 -60.17 1.38 53.44
CA ILE A 217 -61.56 1.74 53.77
C ILE A 217 -62.47 0.52 53.79
N LEU A 218 -62.39 -0.36 52.78
CA LEU A 218 -63.16 -1.61 52.74
C LEU A 218 -62.82 -2.53 53.92
N LEU A 219 -61.54 -2.66 54.27
CA LEU A 219 -61.11 -3.44 55.42
C LEU A 219 -61.67 -2.88 56.73
N LEU A 220 -61.65 -1.55 56.92
CA LEU A 220 -62.21 -0.92 58.11
C LEU A 220 -63.73 -1.09 58.21
N ILE A 221 -64.48 -0.95 57.10
CA ILE A 221 -65.94 -1.19 57.07
C ILE A 221 -66.25 -2.66 57.35
N SER A 222 -65.44 -3.60 56.84
CA SER A 222 -65.61 -5.03 57.11
C SER A 222 -65.23 -5.42 58.55
N ALA A 223 -64.33 -4.67 59.20
CA ALA A 223 -63.92 -4.90 60.58
C ALA A 223 -64.86 -4.26 61.61
N THR A 224 -65.63 -3.23 61.23
CA THR A 224 -66.55 -2.52 62.14
C THR A 224 -68.02 -2.92 62.01
N ASN A 225 -68.39 -3.79 61.05
CA ASN A 225 -69.73 -4.37 60.94
C ASN A 225 -69.72 -5.89 61.20
N PRO A 226 -69.90 -6.35 62.45
CA PRO A 226 -70.17 -7.76 62.73
C PRO A 226 -71.64 -8.19 62.47
N GLU A 227 -72.54 -7.31 61.98
CA GLU A 227 -73.99 -7.60 61.91
C GLU A 227 -74.61 -7.68 60.49
N ALA A 228 -73.84 -8.06 59.47
CA ALA A 228 -74.39 -8.36 58.13
C ALA A 228 -73.98 -9.76 57.61
N GLY A 229 -73.98 -10.75 58.50
CA GLY A 229 -73.66 -12.15 58.17
C GLY A 229 -74.55 -13.18 58.87
N GLN A 230 -75.75 -12.82 59.33
CA GLN A 230 -76.65 -13.80 59.94
C GLN A 230 -78.14 -13.46 59.78
N GLN A 231 -78.69 -13.79 58.62
CA GLN A 231 -80.06 -14.32 58.46
C GLN A 231 -80.24 -14.88 57.04
N ARG A 232 -80.41 -16.21 56.97
CA ARG A 232 -80.96 -17.05 55.88
C ARG A 232 -80.56 -16.77 54.43
#